data_AF-A0A976DZ23-F1
#
_entry.id   AF-A0A976DZ23-F1
#
_cell.length_a   1.000
_cell.length_b   1.000
_cell.length_c   1.000
_cell.angle_alpha   90.00
_cell.angle_beta   90.00
_cell.angle_gamma   90.00
#
_symmetry.space_group_name_H-M   'P 1'
#
loop_
_entity.id
_entity.type
_entity.pdbx_description
1 polymer ?
#
loop_
_entity_poly.entity_id
_entity_poly.type
_entity_poly.pdbx_seq_one_letter_code
_entity_poly.pdbx_strand_id
1 'polypeptide(L)'
;MITRYALFEGTLAPGQTTAFREAVLAEILPVWRRFPGALAIHVTFAEDRDEGAPEYPLILAIDWPDLATVDAFLEHPIRKEGRAGQARRIVEGMLNPQAIEYPMEYPVTTELPFDSPGYIDALAHFYDDWANRLATLATTEDVVVLCEGDPFFYGSFMHLHSRLQGRVSVEVIPGITGMTGCWHATDTPITWGDDVLTVLMGTLAEDDLVRHMASADALVVMKTGRNLPRVRRALERAGRLDAAWLVERGTMPNQRVARLVDVDSADCPYFAIVLVHGHGRRPELPE
;
A
#
# COMPACT_ATOMS: atom_id res chain seq x y z
N MET A 1 -25.61 -22.54 2.41
CA MET A 1 -25.24 -21.72 3.58
C MET A 1 -23.81 -22.07 3.98
N ILE A 2 -22.94 -21.08 4.00
CA ILE A 2 -21.51 -21.21 4.27
C ILE A 2 -21.18 -20.24 5.38
N THR A 3 -20.57 -20.71 6.45
CA THR A 3 -20.08 -19.84 7.52
C THR A 3 -18.58 -19.66 7.34
N ARG A 4 -18.14 -18.41 7.22
CA ARG A 4 -16.72 -18.06 7.20
C ARG A 4 -16.32 -17.42 8.51
N TYR A 5 -15.20 -17.89 9.06
CA TYR A 5 -14.59 -17.31 10.25
C TYR A 5 -13.45 -16.38 9.88
N ALA A 6 -13.37 -15.24 10.57
CA ALA A 6 -12.15 -14.45 10.69
C ALA A 6 -11.71 -14.51 12.16
N LEU A 7 -10.58 -15.17 12.39
CA LEU A 7 -9.97 -15.33 13.71
C LEU A 7 -8.89 -14.26 13.86
N PHE A 8 -9.05 -13.38 14.85
CA PHE A 8 -8.09 -12.32 15.12
C PHE A 8 -7.19 -12.78 16.26
N GLU A 9 -6.01 -13.30 15.92
CA GLU A 9 -5.03 -13.79 16.87
C GLU A 9 -4.18 -12.64 17.45
N GLY A 10 -3.98 -12.63 18.76
CA GLY A 10 -3.13 -11.66 19.44
C GLY A 10 -3.57 -11.37 20.88
N THR A 11 -2.88 -10.45 21.53
CA THR A 11 -3.15 -10.05 22.91
C THR A 11 -3.58 -8.59 22.95
N LEU A 12 -4.66 -8.30 23.69
CA LEU A 12 -5.08 -6.91 23.91
C LEU A 12 -4.15 -6.23 24.92
N ALA A 13 -3.89 -4.93 24.72
CA ALA A 13 -3.12 -4.15 25.68
C ALA A 13 -3.82 -4.17 27.07
N PRO A 14 -3.06 -4.21 28.18
CA PRO A 14 -3.63 -4.26 29.52
C PRO A 14 -4.68 -3.16 29.77
N GLY A 15 -5.86 -3.57 30.27
CA GLY A 15 -6.97 -2.66 30.57
C GLY A 15 -7.79 -2.19 29.36
N GLN A 16 -7.46 -2.59 28.13
CA GLN A 16 -8.16 -2.14 26.92
C GLN A 16 -9.32 -3.04 26.48
N THR A 17 -9.64 -4.12 27.22
CA THR A 17 -10.65 -5.11 26.81
C THR A 17 -12.02 -4.49 26.55
N THR A 18 -12.52 -3.65 27.47
CA THR A 18 -13.85 -3.02 27.31
C THR A 18 -13.88 -2.06 26.12
N ALA A 19 -12.89 -1.17 26.03
CA ALA A 19 -12.78 -0.21 24.93
C ALA A 19 -12.68 -0.91 23.57
N PHE A 20 -11.91 -2.01 23.49
CA PHE A 20 -11.82 -2.83 22.29
C PHE A 20 -13.18 -3.42 21.89
N ARG A 21 -13.91 -4.02 22.84
CA ARG A 21 -15.23 -4.63 22.57
C ARG A 21 -16.24 -3.58 22.10
N GLU A 22 -16.26 -2.41 22.75
CA GLU A 22 -17.11 -1.29 22.37
C GLU A 22 -16.80 -0.79 20.96
N ALA A 23 -15.52 -0.58 20.62
CA ALA A 23 -15.11 -0.16 19.29
C ALA A 23 -15.50 -1.20 18.21
N VAL A 24 -15.31 -2.50 18.48
CA VAL A 24 -15.72 -3.55 17.54
C VAL A 24 -17.23 -3.51 17.27
N LEU A 25 -18.05 -3.30 18.30
CA LEU A 25 -19.51 -3.25 18.13
C LEU A 25 -20.00 -1.94 17.50
N ALA A 26 -19.37 -0.81 17.83
CA ALA A 26 -19.79 0.50 17.38
C ALA A 26 -19.26 0.86 15.98
N GLU A 27 -18.08 0.36 15.60
CA GLU A 27 -17.39 0.79 14.38
C GLU A 27 -17.26 -0.36 13.37
N ILE A 28 -16.83 -1.53 13.82
CA ILE A 28 -16.56 -2.66 12.91
C ILE A 28 -17.85 -3.35 12.50
N LEU A 29 -18.72 -3.74 13.43
CA LEU A 29 -19.94 -4.49 13.12
C LEU A 29 -20.87 -3.76 12.12
N PRO A 30 -21.13 -2.43 12.23
CA PRO A 30 -21.96 -1.73 11.26
C PRO A 30 -21.38 -1.72 9.85
N VAL A 31 -20.04 -1.63 9.72
CA VAL A 31 -19.36 -1.68 8.42
C VAL A 31 -19.69 -3.00 7.74
N TRP A 32 -19.55 -4.13 8.43
CA TRP A 32 -19.71 -5.45 7.83
C TRP A 32 -21.18 -5.76 7.51
N ARG A 33 -22.13 -5.25 8.31
CA ARG A 33 -23.57 -5.38 8.06
C ARG A 33 -24.06 -4.68 6.80
N ARG A 34 -23.33 -3.69 6.29
CA ARG A 34 -23.68 -2.99 5.05
C ARG A 34 -23.39 -3.82 3.79
N PHE A 35 -22.63 -4.92 3.87
CA PHE A 35 -22.33 -5.70 2.68
C PHE A 35 -23.55 -6.48 2.18
N PRO A 36 -23.98 -6.30 0.92
CA PRO A 36 -25.12 -7.01 0.36
C PRO A 36 -24.80 -8.51 0.21
N GLY A 37 -25.58 -9.37 0.88
CA GLY A 37 -25.48 -10.83 0.77
C GLY A 37 -24.97 -11.56 2.02
N ALA A 38 -24.52 -10.82 3.05
CA ALA A 38 -24.30 -11.41 4.37
C ALA A 38 -25.67 -11.73 5.02
N LEU A 39 -25.88 -13.00 5.39
CA LEU A 39 -27.14 -13.47 6.00
C LEU A 39 -27.17 -13.18 7.50
N ALA A 40 -26.03 -13.39 8.17
CA ALA A 40 -25.86 -13.09 9.59
C ALA A 40 -24.38 -12.80 9.88
N ILE A 41 -24.12 -11.94 10.85
CA ILE A 41 -22.78 -11.61 11.34
C ILE A 41 -22.81 -11.79 12.86
N HIS A 42 -21.97 -12.71 13.34
CA HIS A 42 -21.80 -13.02 14.75
C HIS A 42 -20.44 -12.50 15.21
N VAL A 43 -20.45 -11.70 16.27
CA VAL A 43 -19.25 -11.16 16.91
C VAL A 43 -19.07 -11.89 18.23
N THR A 44 -17.96 -12.59 18.37
CA THR A 44 -17.63 -13.33 19.59
C THR A 44 -16.32 -12.79 20.15
N PHE A 45 -16.31 -12.47 21.43
CA PHE A 45 -15.12 -12.10 22.17
C PHE A 45 -14.70 -13.26 23.08
N ALA A 46 -13.40 -13.49 23.22
CA ALA A 46 -12.91 -14.42 24.23
C ALA A 46 -13.11 -13.84 25.63
N GLU A 47 -13.56 -14.69 26.56
CA GLU A 47 -13.63 -14.40 28.00
C GLU A 47 -12.54 -15.17 28.76
N ASP A 48 -12.29 -16.42 28.37
CA ASP A 48 -11.27 -17.28 28.96
C ASP A 48 -10.78 -18.31 27.92
N ARG A 49 -9.65 -18.97 28.18
CA ARG A 49 -9.07 -20.02 27.33
C ARG A 49 -8.36 -21.10 28.14
N ASP A 50 -8.29 -22.30 27.58
CA ASP A 50 -7.46 -23.36 28.13
C ASP A 50 -5.96 -22.98 28.10
N GLU A 51 -5.20 -23.51 29.05
CA GLU A 51 -3.76 -23.30 29.13
C GLU A 51 -3.07 -23.78 27.84
N GLY A 52 -2.28 -22.90 27.21
CA GLY A 52 -1.58 -23.19 25.95
C GLY A 52 -2.40 -23.02 24.67
N ALA A 53 -3.70 -22.73 24.75
CA ALA A 53 -4.51 -22.42 23.56
C ALA A 53 -4.12 -21.03 22.97
N PRO A 54 -4.22 -20.80 21.66
CA PRO A 54 -3.97 -19.48 21.07
C PRO A 54 -4.93 -18.40 21.60
N GLU A 55 -4.49 -17.14 21.61
CA GLU A 55 -5.31 -16.02 22.09
C GLU A 55 -6.07 -15.39 20.92
N TYR A 56 -7.40 -15.44 20.96
CA TYR A 56 -8.27 -14.80 19.97
C TYR A 56 -9.18 -13.76 20.63
N PRO A 57 -8.78 -12.49 20.74
CA PRO A 57 -9.62 -11.45 21.31
C PRO A 57 -10.94 -11.24 20.56
N LEU A 58 -11.00 -11.62 19.27
CA LEU A 58 -12.18 -11.50 18.43
C LEU A 58 -12.28 -12.67 17.46
N ILE A 59 -13.48 -13.24 17.35
CA ILE A 59 -13.90 -14.14 16.29
C ILE A 59 -15.12 -13.52 15.60
N LEU A 60 -15.02 -13.30 14.29
CA LEU A 60 -16.17 -12.95 13.47
C LEU A 60 -16.61 -14.18 12.68
N ALA A 61 -17.87 -14.55 12.79
CA ALA A 61 -18.49 -15.59 11.97
C ALA A 61 -19.56 -14.96 11.09
N ILE A 62 -19.51 -15.24 9.78
CA ILE A 62 -20.44 -14.64 8.82
C ILE A 62 -21.06 -15.74 7.98
N ASP A 63 -22.38 -15.74 7.95
CA ASP A 63 -23.18 -16.69 7.20
C ASP A 63 -23.49 -16.13 5.82
N TRP A 64 -23.24 -16.94 4.80
CA TRP A 64 -23.39 -16.61 3.38
C TRP A 64 -24.30 -17.62 2.69
N PRO A 65 -25.01 -17.24 1.62
CA PRO A 65 -25.83 -18.19 0.87
C PRO A 65 -24.96 -19.25 0.16
N ASP A 66 -23.87 -18.83 -0.48
CA ASP A 66 -22.99 -19.63 -1.33
C ASP A 66 -21.54 -19.08 -1.41
N LEU A 67 -20.63 -19.80 -2.07
CA LEU A 67 -19.22 -19.40 -2.23
C LEU A 67 -19.05 -18.19 -3.16
N ALA A 68 -19.89 -18.05 -4.18
CA ALA A 68 -19.81 -16.93 -5.12
C ALA A 68 -20.02 -15.59 -4.42
N THR A 69 -20.94 -15.53 -3.45
CA THR A 69 -21.18 -14.35 -2.61
C THR A 69 -19.99 -14.09 -1.68
N VAL A 70 -19.32 -15.13 -1.18
CA VAL A 70 -18.09 -15.00 -0.39
C VAL A 70 -16.96 -14.40 -1.22
N ASP A 71 -16.80 -14.85 -2.47
CA ASP A 71 -15.77 -14.34 -3.38
C ASP A 71 -16.03 -12.87 -3.74
N ALA A 72 -17.29 -12.51 -4.04
CA ALA A 72 -17.70 -11.13 -4.24
C ALA A 72 -17.44 -10.25 -3.00
N PHE A 73 -17.70 -10.76 -1.79
CA PHE A 73 -17.36 -10.06 -0.55
C PHE A 73 -15.87 -9.85 -0.39
N LEU A 74 -15.07 -10.87 -0.68
CA LEU A 74 -13.62 -10.81 -0.53
C LEU A 74 -12.98 -9.71 -1.36
N GLU A 75 -13.56 -9.42 -2.52
CA GLU A 75 -13.14 -8.39 -3.46
C GLU A 75 -13.80 -7.02 -3.21
N HIS A 76 -14.79 -6.94 -2.32
CA HIS A 76 -15.58 -5.72 -2.12
C HIS A 76 -14.80 -4.60 -1.39
N PRO A 77 -14.93 -3.32 -1.83
CA PRO A 77 -14.25 -2.17 -1.23
C PRO A 77 -14.49 -1.99 0.27
N ILE A 78 -15.66 -2.37 0.78
CA ILE A 78 -16.04 -2.24 2.20
C ILE A 78 -15.04 -2.88 3.18
N ARG A 79 -14.26 -3.87 2.71
CA ARG A 79 -13.23 -4.53 3.52
C ARG A 79 -12.00 -3.66 3.79
N LYS A 80 -11.89 -2.56 3.06
CA LYS A 80 -10.82 -1.55 3.16
C LYS A 80 -11.25 -0.37 4.04
N GLU A 81 -12.56 -0.16 4.21
CA GLU A 81 -13.08 0.89 5.09
C GLU A 81 -12.59 0.69 6.53
N GLY A 82 -12.13 1.77 7.17
CA GLY A 82 -11.60 1.76 8.54
C GLY A 82 -10.19 1.16 8.70
N ARG A 83 -9.54 0.67 7.62
CA ARG A 83 -8.12 0.29 7.71
C ARG A 83 -7.23 1.53 7.65
N ALA A 84 -6.37 1.70 8.65
CA ALA A 84 -5.35 2.74 8.62
C ALA A 84 -4.41 2.55 7.41
N GLY A 85 -4.38 3.55 6.54
CA GLY A 85 -3.43 3.63 5.43
C GLY A 85 -1.97 3.60 5.92
N GLN A 86 -1.04 3.19 5.07
CA GLN A 86 0.39 3.12 5.42
C GLN A 86 0.93 4.48 5.88
N ALA A 87 0.59 5.58 5.20
CA ALA A 87 0.99 6.93 5.60
C ALA A 87 0.51 7.28 7.03
N ARG A 88 -0.72 6.91 7.40
CA ARG A 88 -1.25 7.16 8.75
C ARG A 88 -0.54 6.31 9.81
N ARG A 89 -0.22 5.04 9.49
CA ARG A 89 0.54 4.15 10.40
C ARG A 89 1.97 4.64 10.66
N ILE A 90 2.60 5.31 9.69
CA ILE A 90 3.97 5.84 9.85
C ILE A 90 4.03 6.95 10.91
N VAL A 91 3.00 7.78 10.99
CA VAL A 91 2.93 8.93 11.91
C VAL A 91 2.23 8.59 13.24
N GLU A 92 2.04 7.31 13.54
CA GLU A 92 1.43 6.87 14.79
C GLU A 92 2.19 7.44 16.01
N GLY A 93 1.46 8.04 16.95
CA GLY A 93 2.03 8.71 18.11
C GLY A 93 2.72 10.06 17.83
N MET A 94 2.73 10.55 16.59
CA MET A 94 3.31 11.85 16.22
C MET A 94 2.28 12.96 16.05
N LEU A 95 1.01 12.60 15.81
CA LEU A 95 -0.06 13.57 15.59
C LEU A 95 -0.49 14.26 16.89
N ASN A 96 -0.90 15.53 16.78
CA ASN A 96 -1.55 16.23 17.88
C ASN A 96 -2.83 15.46 18.28
N PRO A 97 -3.04 15.10 19.56
CA PRO A 97 -4.25 14.39 20.01
C PRO A 97 -5.57 15.13 19.73
N GLN A 98 -5.52 16.43 19.45
CA GLN A 98 -6.68 17.26 19.10
C GLN A 98 -6.90 17.39 17.59
N ALA A 99 -6.01 16.81 16.76
CA ALA A 99 -6.16 16.85 15.31
C ALA A 99 -7.43 16.11 14.88
N ILE A 100 -8.19 16.73 13.97
CA ILE A 100 -9.34 16.07 13.34
C ILE A 100 -8.82 15.28 12.15
N GLU A 101 -8.97 13.97 12.20
CA GLU A 101 -8.53 13.07 11.14
C GLU A 101 -9.63 12.83 10.11
N TYR A 102 -9.24 12.89 8.83
CA TYR A 102 -10.14 12.64 7.71
C TYR A 102 -9.56 11.53 6.82
N PRO A 103 -10.11 10.30 6.86
CA PRO A 103 -9.65 9.23 5.98
C PRO A 103 -10.10 9.51 4.54
N MET A 104 -9.13 9.61 3.63
CA MET A 104 -9.38 9.70 2.19
C MET A 104 -9.50 8.31 1.57
N GLU A 105 -10.65 7.68 1.76
CA GLU A 105 -10.92 6.32 1.28
C GLU A 105 -11.19 6.31 -0.23
N TYR A 106 -10.37 5.61 -0.98
CA TYR A 106 -10.50 5.53 -2.43
C TYR A 106 -11.80 4.83 -2.84
N PRO A 107 -12.55 5.38 -3.81
CA PRO A 107 -13.81 4.78 -4.26
C PRO A 107 -13.57 3.47 -5.02
N VAL A 108 -12.40 3.34 -5.66
CA VAL A 108 -11.95 2.17 -6.41
C VAL A 108 -10.43 2.05 -6.33
N THR A 109 -9.92 0.83 -6.41
CA THR A 109 -8.49 0.52 -6.38
C THR A 109 -8.09 -0.47 -7.47
N THR A 110 -8.66 -1.68 -7.45
CA THR A 110 -8.39 -2.78 -8.39
C THR A 110 -9.67 -3.36 -9.00
N GLU A 111 -10.82 -2.92 -8.52
CA GLU A 111 -12.15 -3.40 -8.88
C GLU A 111 -12.53 -3.04 -10.33
N LEU A 112 -11.97 -1.95 -10.86
CA LEU A 112 -12.13 -1.53 -12.24
C LEU A 112 -10.77 -1.45 -12.96
N PRO A 113 -10.71 -1.71 -14.27
CA PRO A 113 -9.53 -1.41 -15.07
C PRO A 113 -9.19 0.08 -14.98
N PHE A 114 -7.92 0.42 -14.82
CA PHE A 114 -7.47 1.80 -14.55
C PHE A 114 -7.74 2.78 -15.71
N ASP A 115 -7.91 2.26 -16.92
CA ASP A 115 -8.21 2.99 -18.15
C ASP A 115 -9.71 2.97 -18.50
N SER A 116 -10.53 2.29 -17.68
CA SER A 116 -11.98 2.26 -17.90
C SER A 116 -12.61 3.63 -17.61
N PRO A 117 -13.65 4.03 -18.36
CA PRO A 117 -14.38 5.26 -18.09
C PRO A 117 -14.91 5.34 -16.65
N GLY A 118 -15.38 4.22 -16.10
CA GLY A 118 -15.89 4.18 -14.72
C GLY A 118 -14.82 4.40 -13.67
N TYR A 119 -13.60 3.88 -13.86
CA TYR A 119 -12.48 4.14 -12.94
C TYR A 119 -12.08 5.62 -12.95
N ILE A 120 -11.96 6.19 -14.15
CA ILE A 120 -11.58 7.59 -14.35
C ILE A 120 -12.62 8.51 -13.73
N ASP A 121 -13.91 8.27 -13.99
CA ASP A 121 -15.01 9.06 -13.47
C ASP A 121 -15.09 9.01 -11.95
N ALA A 122 -14.97 7.82 -11.35
CA ALA A 122 -15.00 7.65 -9.90
C ALA A 122 -13.84 8.39 -9.20
N LEU A 123 -12.61 8.29 -9.73
CA LEU A 123 -11.48 9.01 -9.16
C LEU A 123 -11.56 10.53 -9.38
N ALA A 124 -12.08 10.98 -10.54
CA ALA A 124 -12.23 12.40 -10.81
C ALA A 124 -13.16 13.07 -9.79
N HIS A 125 -14.35 12.50 -9.57
CA HIS A 125 -15.29 12.98 -8.56
C HIS A 125 -14.70 12.95 -7.15
N PHE A 126 -14.04 11.85 -6.78
CA PHE A 126 -13.36 11.74 -5.49
C PHE A 126 -12.35 12.87 -5.25
N TYR A 127 -11.47 13.14 -6.22
CA TYR A 127 -10.49 14.21 -6.07
C TYR A 127 -11.10 15.61 -6.10
N ASP A 128 -12.18 15.83 -6.87
CA ASP A 128 -12.89 17.12 -6.90
C ASP A 128 -13.58 17.38 -5.55
N ASP A 129 -14.24 16.38 -4.98
CA ASP A 129 -14.89 16.45 -3.67
C ASP A 129 -13.88 16.73 -2.56
N TRP A 130 -12.76 16.01 -2.54
CA TRP A 130 -11.69 16.26 -1.57
C TRP A 130 -11.03 17.61 -1.76
N ALA A 131 -10.77 18.06 -3.00
CA ALA A 131 -10.22 19.39 -3.24
C ALA A 131 -11.16 20.49 -2.73
N ASN A 132 -12.47 20.35 -2.93
CA ASN A 132 -13.47 21.29 -2.41
C ASN A 132 -13.48 21.30 -0.87
N ARG A 133 -13.45 20.13 -0.26
CA ARG A 133 -13.42 19.98 1.21
C ARG A 133 -12.15 20.57 1.80
N LEU A 134 -10.98 20.23 1.26
CA LEU A 134 -9.69 20.75 1.71
C LEU A 134 -9.61 22.26 1.55
N ALA A 135 -10.09 22.80 0.43
CA ALA A 135 -10.14 24.24 0.22
C ALA A 135 -11.02 24.96 1.26
N THR A 136 -12.14 24.32 1.66
CA THR A 136 -13.03 24.85 2.70
C THR A 136 -12.37 24.81 4.08
N LEU A 137 -11.79 23.67 4.45
CA LEU A 137 -11.11 23.49 5.74
C LEU A 137 -9.95 24.47 5.91
N ALA A 138 -9.16 24.68 4.84
CA ALA A 138 -8.03 25.60 4.84
C ALA A 138 -8.41 27.08 4.99
N THR A 139 -9.70 27.43 5.01
CA THR A 139 -10.14 28.81 5.31
C THR A 139 -10.05 29.14 6.80
N THR A 140 -10.06 28.12 7.68
CA THR A 140 -10.07 28.29 9.13
C THR A 140 -9.00 27.47 9.84
N GLU A 141 -8.50 26.41 9.22
CA GLU A 141 -7.58 25.45 9.84
C GLU A 141 -6.29 25.27 9.01
N ASP A 142 -5.21 24.88 9.66
CA ASP A 142 -4.04 24.31 8.99
C ASP A 142 -4.31 22.85 8.64
N VAL A 143 -4.22 22.51 7.35
CA VAL A 143 -4.55 21.17 6.85
C VAL A 143 -3.30 20.43 6.39
N VAL A 144 -3.03 19.27 6.98
CA VAL A 144 -1.91 18.39 6.60
C VAL A 144 -2.42 17.18 5.83
N VAL A 145 -1.93 16.98 4.61
CA VAL A 145 -2.20 15.79 3.80
C VAL A 145 -1.01 14.84 3.86
N LEU A 146 -1.17 13.71 4.55
CA LEU A 146 -0.12 12.71 4.69
C LEU A 146 0.12 11.95 3.38
N CYS A 147 1.39 11.84 2.99
CA CYS A 147 1.84 11.08 1.83
C CYS A 147 2.88 10.06 2.26
N GLU A 148 2.85 8.87 1.65
CA GLU A 148 3.96 7.92 1.75
C GLU A 148 5.02 8.26 0.71
N GLY A 149 6.30 8.20 1.09
CA GLY A 149 7.40 8.54 0.21
C GLY A 149 7.44 10.04 -0.05
N ASP A 150 7.34 10.44 -1.32
CA ASP A 150 7.38 11.84 -1.73
C ASP A 150 6.04 12.25 -2.40
N PRO A 151 5.45 13.42 -2.05
CA PRO A 151 4.16 13.85 -2.60
C PRO A 151 4.12 14.02 -4.12
N PHE A 152 5.26 14.25 -4.76
CA PHE A 152 5.39 14.47 -6.21
C PHE A 152 6.00 13.30 -6.97
N PHE A 153 6.28 12.18 -6.29
CA PHE A 153 6.89 11.01 -6.92
C PHE A 153 5.94 9.80 -6.89
N TYR A 154 5.18 9.62 -7.98
CA TYR A 154 4.21 8.53 -8.14
C TYR A 154 3.16 8.41 -7.00
N GLY A 155 2.97 9.49 -6.24
CA GLY A 155 1.96 9.63 -5.20
C GLY A 155 0.64 10.17 -5.75
N SER A 156 -0.44 9.97 -5.00
CA SER A 156 -1.78 10.42 -5.39
C SER A 156 -2.06 11.89 -5.09
N PHE A 157 -1.29 12.51 -4.18
CA PHE A 157 -1.44 13.92 -3.84
C PHE A 157 -1.30 14.85 -5.04
N MET A 158 -0.56 14.45 -6.08
CA MET A 158 -0.41 15.21 -7.33
C MET A 158 -1.76 15.61 -7.94
N HIS A 159 -2.79 14.76 -7.82
CA HIS A 159 -4.14 15.06 -8.31
C HIS A 159 -4.86 16.15 -7.50
N LEU A 160 -4.62 16.20 -6.18
CA LEU A 160 -5.14 17.24 -5.29
C LEU A 160 -4.34 18.54 -5.46
N HIS A 161 -3.01 18.45 -5.56
CA HIS A 161 -2.13 19.60 -5.77
C HIS A 161 -2.58 20.42 -6.99
N SER A 162 -2.76 19.77 -8.15
CA SER A 162 -3.24 20.46 -9.36
C SER A 162 -4.61 21.11 -9.19
N ARG A 163 -5.49 20.56 -8.35
CA ARG A 163 -6.85 21.08 -8.10
C ARG A 163 -6.89 22.20 -7.07
N LEU A 164 -5.94 22.22 -6.13
CA LEU A 164 -5.85 23.19 -5.05
C LEU A 164 -5.02 24.42 -5.43
N GLN A 165 -4.17 24.30 -6.45
CA GLN A 165 -3.42 25.43 -7.00
C GLN A 165 -4.32 26.63 -7.32
N GLY A 166 -3.97 27.79 -6.76
CA GLY A 166 -4.72 29.04 -6.93
C GLY A 166 -6.02 29.13 -6.11
N ARG A 167 -6.42 28.08 -5.38
CA ARG A 167 -7.58 28.08 -4.49
C ARG A 167 -7.19 28.34 -3.03
N VAL A 168 -6.04 27.79 -2.62
CA VAL A 168 -5.47 27.92 -1.27
C VAL A 168 -3.96 27.99 -1.36
N SER A 169 -3.32 28.44 -0.27
CA SER A 169 -1.86 28.31 -0.13
C SER A 169 -1.52 26.83 0.06
N VAL A 170 -0.60 26.30 -0.75
CA VAL A 170 -0.15 24.90 -0.66
C VAL A 170 1.36 24.91 -0.54
N GLU A 171 1.86 24.37 0.57
CA GLU A 171 3.27 24.04 0.77
C GLU A 171 3.47 22.54 0.60
N VAL A 172 4.52 22.14 -0.14
CA VAL A 172 4.86 20.74 -0.34
C VAL A 172 6.19 20.46 0.34
N ILE A 173 6.15 19.58 1.34
CA ILE A 173 7.33 19.12 2.05
C ILE A 173 7.87 17.87 1.33
N PRO A 174 9.09 17.91 0.76
CA PRO A 174 9.65 16.78 0.06
C PRO A 174 9.93 15.61 1.03
N GLY A 175 9.74 14.40 0.53
CA GLY A 175 9.92 13.18 1.30
C GLY A 175 11.00 12.27 0.72
N ILE A 176 11.49 11.34 1.54
CA ILE A 176 12.41 10.30 1.06
C ILE A 176 11.58 9.25 0.31
N THR A 177 11.82 9.10 -1.00
CA THR A 177 11.12 8.09 -1.80
C THR A 177 11.39 6.67 -1.31
N GLY A 178 10.39 5.78 -1.41
CA GLY A 178 10.53 4.40 -0.94
C GLY A 178 11.65 3.60 -1.62
N MET A 179 11.99 3.94 -2.87
CA MET A 179 13.13 3.32 -3.58
C MET A 179 14.47 3.65 -2.91
N THR A 180 14.60 4.84 -2.32
CA THR A 180 15.79 5.22 -1.57
C THR A 180 16.02 4.30 -0.38
N GLY A 181 14.97 4.03 0.40
CA GLY A 181 15.06 3.06 1.50
C GLY A 181 15.44 1.66 1.01
N CYS A 182 14.92 1.24 -0.14
CA CYS A 182 15.14 -0.10 -0.67
C CYS A 182 16.59 -0.34 -1.11
N TRP A 183 17.25 0.60 -1.81
CA TRP A 183 18.64 0.38 -2.22
C TRP A 183 19.65 0.53 -1.07
N HIS A 184 19.29 1.22 0.03
CA HIS A 184 20.12 1.19 1.23
C HIS A 184 20.00 -0.17 1.93
N ALA A 185 18.83 -0.79 1.87
CA ALA A 185 18.59 -2.12 2.45
C ALA A 185 19.40 -3.24 1.76
N THR A 186 19.83 -3.05 0.50
CA THR A 186 20.73 -3.97 -0.22
C THR A 186 22.21 -3.75 0.09
N ASP A 187 22.55 -2.76 0.92
CA ASP A 187 23.94 -2.36 1.25
C ASP A 187 24.84 -2.17 0.01
N THR A 188 24.24 -1.67 -1.08
CA THR A 188 24.92 -1.48 -2.37
C THR A 188 24.46 -0.16 -2.97
N PRO A 189 25.38 0.75 -3.36
CA PRO A 189 25.00 1.99 -4.04
C PRO A 189 24.18 1.70 -5.31
N ILE A 190 23.10 2.46 -5.52
CA ILE A 190 22.23 2.25 -6.69
C ILE A 190 22.91 2.64 -8.01
N THR A 191 23.75 3.68 -7.99
CA THR A 191 24.44 4.23 -9.17
C THR A 191 25.88 4.61 -8.85
N TRP A 192 26.71 4.66 -9.89
CA TRP A 192 28.10 5.09 -9.87
C TRP A 192 28.42 5.98 -11.07
N GLY A 193 29.20 7.04 -10.87
CA GLY A 193 29.69 7.89 -11.96
C GLY A 193 28.58 8.39 -12.89
N ASP A 194 28.63 7.98 -14.15
CA ASP A 194 27.72 8.39 -15.22
C ASP A 194 26.54 7.43 -15.44
N ASP A 195 26.30 6.49 -14.51
CA ASP A 195 25.20 5.53 -14.59
C ASP A 195 23.84 6.22 -14.80
N VAL A 196 23.12 5.79 -15.83
CA VAL A 196 21.73 6.20 -16.08
C VAL A 196 20.81 5.34 -15.22
N LEU A 197 20.20 5.97 -14.20
CA LEU A 197 19.12 5.36 -13.42
C LEU A 197 17.78 5.54 -14.14
N THR A 198 17.08 4.43 -14.38
CA THR A 198 15.70 4.44 -14.89
C THR A 198 14.72 3.89 -13.86
N VAL A 199 13.67 4.67 -13.57
CA VAL A 199 12.56 4.24 -12.71
C VAL A 199 11.37 3.84 -13.56
N LEU A 200 10.89 2.62 -13.38
CA LEU A 200 9.84 1.98 -14.17
C LEU A 200 8.65 1.58 -13.31
N MET A 201 7.48 1.56 -13.94
CA MET A 201 6.29 0.99 -13.33
C MET A 201 6.07 -0.42 -13.84
N GLY A 202 5.93 -1.41 -12.95
CA GLY A 202 5.61 -2.79 -13.33
C GLY A 202 4.28 -2.93 -14.09
N THR A 203 3.45 -1.88 -14.08
CA THR A 203 2.20 -1.81 -14.85
C THR A 203 2.40 -1.58 -16.34
N LEU A 204 3.59 -1.17 -16.79
CA LEU A 204 3.90 -1.00 -18.21
C LEU A 204 3.75 -2.31 -19.00
N ALA A 205 3.58 -2.18 -20.32
CA ALA A 205 3.64 -3.31 -21.23
C ALA A 205 5.02 -3.98 -21.15
N GLU A 206 5.06 -5.31 -21.31
CA GLU A 206 6.31 -6.07 -21.14
C GLU A 206 7.40 -5.62 -22.12
N ASP A 207 7.04 -5.32 -23.37
CA ASP A 207 8.02 -4.87 -24.37
C ASP A 207 8.59 -3.48 -24.05
N ASP A 208 7.79 -2.60 -23.42
CA ASP A 208 8.27 -1.30 -22.95
C ASP A 208 9.24 -1.49 -21.78
N LEU A 209 8.91 -2.38 -20.83
CA LEU A 209 9.82 -2.74 -19.75
C LEU A 209 11.16 -3.24 -20.30
N VAL A 210 11.14 -4.20 -21.22
CA VAL A 210 12.36 -4.75 -21.84
C VAL A 210 13.20 -3.66 -22.50
N ARG A 211 12.56 -2.79 -23.29
CA ARG A 211 13.23 -1.70 -24.00
C ARG A 211 13.94 -0.74 -23.03
N HIS A 212 13.27 -0.34 -21.96
CA HIS A 212 13.88 0.55 -20.96
C HIS A 212 14.95 -0.16 -20.12
N MET A 213 14.73 -1.42 -19.75
CA MET A 213 15.69 -2.23 -18.97
C MET A 213 16.99 -2.48 -19.74
N ALA A 214 16.92 -2.61 -21.06
CA ALA A 214 18.10 -2.81 -21.90
C ALA A 214 18.95 -1.54 -22.06
N SER A 215 18.38 -0.34 -21.90
CA SER A 215 19.07 0.93 -22.11
C SER A 215 19.62 1.59 -20.84
N ALA A 216 19.33 1.05 -19.66
CA ALA A 216 19.70 1.66 -18.38
C ALA A 216 20.88 0.96 -17.72
N ASP A 217 21.69 1.71 -16.98
CA ASP A 217 22.77 1.15 -16.16
C ASP A 217 22.23 0.65 -14.83
N ALA A 218 21.32 1.42 -14.20
CA ALA A 218 20.63 1.07 -12.97
C ALA A 218 19.11 1.11 -13.14
N LEU A 219 18.39 0.26 -12.42
CA LEU A 219 16.94 0.13 -12.52
C LEU A 219 16.28 0.15 -11.16
N VAL A 220 15.13 0.84 -11.11
CA VAL A 220 14.13 0.70 -10.05
C VAL A 220 12.82 0.34 -10.73
N VAL A 221 12.18 -0.74 -10.32
CA VAL A 221 10.82 -1.10 -10.76
C VAL A 221 9.88 -1.03 -9.56
N MET A 222 8.92 -0.12 -9.63
CA MET A 222 7.90 0.13 -8.62
C MET A 222 6.56 -0.53 -9.02
N LYS A 223 5.61 -0.60 -8.07
CA LYS A 223 4.32 -1.31 -8.23
C LYS A 223 4.53 -2.77 -8.63
N THR A 224 5.52 -3.41 -8.00
CA THR A 224 5.95 -4.76 -8.32
C THR A 224 4.86 -5.78 -7.99
N GLY A 225 4.44 -5.92 -6.73
CA GLY A 225 3.36 -6.81 -6.25
C GLY A 225 2.84 -7.85 -7.26
N ARG A 226 1.58 -7.70 -7.68
CA ARG A 226 0.94 -8.60 -8.68
C ARG A 226 1.59 -8.61 -10.08
N ASN A 227 2.42 -7.61 -10.38
CA ASN A 227 3.11 -7.48 -11.66
C ASN A 227 4.48 -8.19 -11.66
N LEU A 228 4.93 -8.76 -10.55
CA LEU A 228 6.24 -9.41 -10.44
C LEU A 228 6.49 -10.46 -11.53
N PRO A 229 5.53 -11.33 -11.91
CA PRO A 229 5.74 -12.29 -13.00
C PRO A 229 6.09 -11.63 -14.34
N ARG A 230 5.47 -10.48 -14.67
CA ARG A 230 5.79 -9.71 -15.89
C ARG A 230 7.16 -9.06 -15.78
N VAL A 231 7.45 -8.44 -14.65
CA VAL A 231 8.75 -7.78 -14.39
C VAL A 231 9.89 -8.80 -14.49
N ARG A 232 9.73 -10.00 -13.94
CA ARG A 232 10.70 -11.08 -14.02
C ARG A 232 10.99 -11.51 -15.46
N ARG A 233 9.95 -11.75 -16.27
CA ARG A 233 10.12 -12.06 -17.70
C ARG A 233 10.79 -10.94 -18.49
N ALA A 234 10.44 -9.69 -18.20
CA ALA A 234 11.08 -8.54 -18.84
C ALA A 234 12.58 -8.45 -18.50
N LEU A 235 12.94 -8.66 -17.22
CA LEU A 235 14.34 -8.69 -16.79
C LEU A 235 15.11 -9.87 -17.40
N GLU A 236 14.48 -11.04 -17.54
CA GLU A 236 15.07 -12.20 -18.21
C GLU A 236 15.35 -11.91 -19.68
N ARG A 237 14.36 -11.36 -20.41
CA ARG A 237 14.51 -10.94 -21.82
C ARG A 237 15.56 -9.85 -22.00
N ALA A 238 15.73 -8.97 -21.01
CA ALA A 238 16.76 -7.94 -21.01
C ALA A 238 18.15 -8.45 -20.55
N GLY A 239 18.27 -9.70 -20.10
CA GLY A 239 19.52 -10.27 -19.57
C GLY A 239 19.96 -9.66 -18.23
N ARG A 240 19.02 -9.14 -17.43
CA ARG A 240 19.27 -8.44 -16.16
C ARG A 240 18.70 -9.15 -14.93
N LEU A 241 18.04 -10.29 -15.11
CA LEU A 241 17.40 -11.03 -14.00
C LEU A 241 18.42 -11.43 -12.92
N ASP A 242 19.59 -11.92 -13.32
CA ASP A 242 20.66 -12.30 -12.38
C ASP A 242 21.29 -11.11 -11.66
N ALA A 243 21.02 -9.86 -12.05
CA ALA A 243 21.49 -8.68 -11.33
C ALA A 243 20.41 -8.13 -10.38
N ALA A 244 19.19 -8.65 -10.44
CA ALA A 244 18.04 -8.07 -9.79
C ALA A 244 17.88 -8.48 -8.32
N TRP A 245 17.44 -7.52 -7.51
CA TRP A 245 17.06 -7.68 -6.12
C TRP A 245 15.58 -7.37 -5.95
N LEU A 246 14.92 -8.08 -5.04
CA LEU A 246 13.59 -7.76 -4.54
C LEU A 246 13.73 -7.24 -3.10
N VAL A 247 13.20 -6.06 -2.85
CA VAL A 247 13.07 -5.51 -1.50
C VAL A 247 11.60 -5.34 -1.18
N GLU A 248 11.13 -6.06 -0.17
CA GLU A 248 9.79 -5.95 0.36
C GLU A 248 9.80 -5.12 1.62
N ARG A 249 8.77 -4.26 1.77
CA ARG A 249 8.55 -3.47 2.99
C ARG A 249 9.83 -2.73 3.40
N GLY A 250 10.54 -2.16 2.43
CA GLY A 250 11.80 -1.44 2.66
C GLY A 250 11.62 -0.37 3.73
N THR A 251 12.51 -0.34 4.73
CA THR A 251 12.45 0.53 5.93
C THR A 251 11.23 0.36 6.84
N MET A 252 10.41 -0.67 6.62
CA MET A 252 9.26 -1.00 7.45
C MET A 252 9.52 -2.28 8.27
N PRO A 253 8.71 -2.57 9.30
CA PRO A 253 8.74 -3.87 9.97
C PRO A 253 8.55 -5.02 8.96
N ASN A 254 9.23 -6.14 9.21
CA ASN A 254 9.24 -7.32 8.34
C ASN A 254 9.83 -7.05 6.93
N GLN A 255 10.80 -6.14 6.84
CA GLN A 255 11.61 -5.95 5.63
C GLN A 255 12.22 -7.28 5.19
N ARG A 256 12.11 -7.60 3.90
CA ARG A 256 12.80 -8.75 3.28
C ARG A 256 13.62 -8.25 2.09
N VAL A 257 14.89 -8.64 2.06
CA VAL A 257 15.80 -8.37 0.94
C VAL A 257 16.23 -9.72 0.39
N ALA A 258 16.01 -9.94 -0.90
CA ALA A 258 16.36 -11.19 -1.55
C ALA A 258 16.81 -10.94 -2.99
N ARG A 259 17.64 -11.84 -3.50
CA ARG A 259 17.96 -11.90 -4.93
C ARG A 259 16.70 -12.36 -5.66
N LEU A 260 16.34 -11.67 -6.75
CA LEU A 260 15.05 -11.92 -7.40
C LEU A 260 14.95 -13.35 -7.96
N VAL A 261 16.07 -13.93 -8.39
CA VAL A 261 16.13 -15.30 -8.90
C VAL A 261 15.65 -16.34 -7.88
N ASP A 262 15.85 -16.08 -6.59
CA ASP A 262 15.55 -16.99 -5.48
C ASP A 262 14.11 -16.84 -4.93
N VAL A 263 13.35 -15.88 -5.46
CA VAL A 263 11.99 -15.59 -5.00
C VAL A 263 10.96 -16.15 -5.99
N ASP A 264 9.95 -16.84 -5.46
CA ASP A 264 8.78 -17.23 -6.24
C ASP A 264 8.00 -15.98 -6.68
N SER A 265 7.72 -15.88 -7.98
CA SER A 265 6.97 -14.77 -8.55
C SER A 265 5.55 -14.59 -8.00
N ALA A 266 4.97 -15.63 -7.38
CA ALA A 266 3.68 -15.57 -6.69
C ALA A 266 3.76 -14.95 -5.28
N ASP A 267 4.96 -14.90 -4.69
CA ASP A 267 5.22 -14.42 -3.33
C ASP A 267 5.74 -12.98 -3.35
N CYS A 268 4.85 -12.01 -3.69
CA CYS A 268 5.22 -10.60 -3.74
C CYS A 268 4.14 -9.70 -3.10
N PRO A 269 4.44 -9.02 -1.98
CA PRO A 269 3.51 -8.09 -1.35
C PRO A 269 3.36 -6.79 -2.16
N TYR A 270 2.34 -6.00 -1.80
CA TYR A 270 2.10 -4.69 -2.44
C TYR A 270 3.29 -3.73 -2.33
N PHE A 271 3.87 -3.60 -1.12
CA PHE A 271 5.06 -2.80 -0.87
C PHE A 271 6.30 -3.59 -1.23
N ALA A 272 6.61 -3.65 -2.52
CA ALA A 272 7.80 -4.29 -3.04
C ALA A 272 8.40 -3.49 -4.20
N ILE A 273 9.72 -3.40 -4.24
CA ILE A 273 10.50 -2.74 -5.28
C ILE A 273 11.54 -3.72 -5.80
N VAL A 274 11.69 -3.78 -7.12
CA VAL A 274 12.79 -4.52 -7.75
C VAL A 274 13.89 -3.54 -8.14
N LEU A 275 15.13 -3.91 -7.87
CA LEU A 275 16.32 -3.07 -8.10
C LEU A 275 17.33 -3.82 -8.98
N VAL A 276 18.02 -3.10 -9.85
CA VAL A 276 19.27 -3.53 -10.48
C VAL A 276 20.28 -2.41 -10.25
N HIS A 277 21.39 -2.71 -9.59
CA HIS A 277 22.43 -1.72 -9.31
C HIS A 277 23.26 -1.42 -10.57
N GLY A 278 23.66 -0.17 -10.70
CA GLY A 278 24.63 0.25 -11.70
C GLY A 278 26.05 -0.18 -11.34
N HIS A 279 26.93 -0.18 -12.33
CA HIS A 279 28.34 -0.59 -12.19
C HIS A 279 29.27 0.42 -12.86
N GLY A 280 28.85 1.68 -12.94
CA GLY A 280 29.61 2.76 -13.53
C GLY A 280 30.95 3.03 -12.85
N ARG A 281 31.68 3.99 -13.41
CA ARG A 281 33.08 4.29 -13.05
C ARG A 281 33.26 4.58 -11.56
N ARG A 282 34.28 3.96 -10.95
CA ARG A 282 34.70 4.16 -9.56
C ARG A 282 36.10 4.78 -9.50
N PRO A 283 36.32 5.84 -8.70
CA PRO A 283 37.65 6.42 -8.52
C PRO A 283 38.43 5.64 -7.46
N GLU A 284 38.83 4.43 -7.80
CA GLU A 284 39.63 3.55 -6.93
C GLU A 284 41.10 3.54 -7.40
N LEU A 285 42.05 3.48 -6.47
CA LEU A 285 43.45 3.26 -6.81
C LEU A 285 43.61 1.81 -7.31
N PRO A 286 44.46 1.54 -8.31
CA PRO A 286 44.81 0.16 -8.65
C PRO A 286 45.39 -0.55 -7.42
N GLU A 287 44.90 -1.75 -7.13
CA GLU A 287 45.51 -2.66 -6.15
C GLU A 287 46.88 -3.17 -6.62
#